data_AF-A0A3G2E9T5-F1
#
_entry.id   AF-A0A3G2E9T5-F1
#
_cell.length_a   1.000
_cell.length_b   1.000
_cell.length_c   1.000
_cell.angle_alpha   90.00
_cell.angle_beta   90.00
_cell.angle_gamma   90.00
#
_symmetry.space_group_name_H-M   'P 1'
#
loop_
_entity.id
_entity.type
_entity.pdbx_description
1 polymer ?
#
loop_
_entity_poly.entity_id
_entity_poly.type
_entity_poly.pdbx_seq_one_letter_code
_entity_poly.pdbx_strand_id
1 'polypeptide(L)'
;MHQTQETSRTALLAAALATAVALAQPAIAAETAAELAPVDVANLYIKTIINQDEASVAQLNAYLRPTRLAGKQSAEYASYSDLKAADAKFPTETGKLIADLFPAAMRAAVTPAAEQLAANVIAAKNGALCRATKAAPVTVENGMQTAAVSFECQVVKVPVAWAPAAQQLAKSGCKVEQCTAGLQKIAATYTSSPKQAWRAVFAVSREKNSEAWRNDFARETFDEIWEYL
;
A
#
# COMPACT_ATOMS: atom_id res chain seq x y z
N MET A 1 2.87 -6.52 88.54
CA MET A 1 3.04 -7.20 87.25
C MET A 1 1.76 -7.00 86.44
N HIS A 2 1.92 -6.43 85.25
CA HIS A 2 0.98 -6.18 84.14
C HIS A 2 -0.51 -5.81 84.38
N GLN A 3 -0.75 -4.50 84.22
CA GLN A 3 -1.81 -3.77 83.51
C GLN A 3 -3.24 -4.34 83.40
N THR A 4 -4.14 -3.61 84.06
CA THR A 4 -5.60 -3.58 83.97
C THR A 4 -6.06 -2.89 82.69
N GLN A 5 -6.99 -3.51 81.94
CA GLN A 5 -7.80 -2.83 80.92
C GLN A 5 -9.17 -2.52 81.52
N GLU A 6 -9.48 -1.23 81.69
CA GLU A 6 -10.85 -0.74 81.89
C GLU A 6 -11.25 0.08 80.67
N THR A 7 -12.21 -0.44 79.90
CA THR A 7 -12.88 0.28 78.82
C THR A 7 -14.16 0.93 79.35
N SER A 8 -14.12 2.26 79.50
CA SER A 8 -15.29 3.08 79.81
C SER A 8 -15.95 3.65 78.56
N ARG A 9 -17.26 3.37 78.46
CA ARG A 9 -18.38 4.26 78.12
C ARG A 9 -18.31 5.20 76.90
N THR A 10 -19.18 4.89 75.93
CA THR A 10 -20.23 5.74 75.34
C THR A 10 -19.90 7.21 75.01
N ALA A 11 -19.92 7.57 73.72
CA ALA A 11 -20.78 8.65 73.17
C ALA A 11 -20.47 9.02 71.69
N LEU A 12 -21.54 9.33 70.96
CA LEU A 12 -21.67 10.28 69.84
C LEU A 12 -21.24 9.89 68.40
N LEU A 13 -22.28 9.51 67.63
CA LEU A 13 -22.78 10.14 66.40
C LEU A 13 -21.83 10.63 65.28
N ALA A 14 -22.20 10.16 64.08
CA ALA A 14 -22.20 10.84 62.78
C ALA A 14 -20.89 10.91 61.97
N ALA A 15 -20.86 10.18 60.86
CA ALA A 15 -20.65 10.76 59.52
C ALA A 15 -20.83 9.67 58.43
N ALA A 16 -21.52 10.05 57.37
CA ALA A 16 -21.83 9.24 56.20
C ALA A 16 -20.58 8.86 55.38
N LEU A 17 -20.56 7.67 54.78
CA LEU A 17 -19.70 7.34 53.65
C LEU A 17 -20.54 6.71 52.53
N ALA A 18 -20.94 7.58 51.59
CA ALA A 18 -21.47 7.20 50.30
C ALA A 18 -20.30 6.91 49.33
N THR A 19 -20.36 5.74 48.69
CA THR A 19 -20.02 5.45 47.29
C THR A 19 -18.77 6.09 46.64
N ALA A 20 -17.82 5.24 46.22
CA ALA A 20 -17.19 5.37 44.91
C ALA A 20 -16.64 4.00 44.46
N VAL A 21 -17.36 3.32 43.57
CA VAL A 21 -16.81 2.21 42.78
C VAL A 21 -15.89 2.86 41.75
N ALA A 22 -14.58 2.76 41.99
CA ALA A 22 -13.58 3.21 41.03
C ALA A 22 -13.65 2.31 39.79
N LEU A 23 -14.32 2.81 38.74
CA LEU A 23 -14.21 2.30 37.38
C LEU A 23 -12.74 2.42 36.95
N ALA A 24 -12.01 1.31 37.03
CA ALA A 24 -10.73 1.16 36.36
C ALA A 24 -10.96 1.19 34.85
N GLN A 25 -10.94 2.38 34.25
CA GLN A 25 -10.77 2.52 32.81
C GLN A 25 -9.33 2.14 32.48
N PRO A 26 -9.08 1.24 31.51
CA PRO A 26 -7.73 1.06 31.01
C PRO A 26 -7.31 2.37 30.36
N ALA A 27 -6.26 2.98 30.91
CA ALA A 27 -5.61 4.13 30.31
C ALA A 27 -5.09 3.70 28.93
N ILE A 28 -5.80 4.10 27.87
CA ILE A 28 -5.26 4.07 26.52
C ILE A 28 -4.13 5.10 26.53
N ALA A 29 -2.89 4.62 26.64
CA ALA A 29 -1.73 5.45 26.40
C ALA A 29 -1.93 6.12 25.03
N ALA A 30 -1.88 7.45 25.01
CA ALA A 30 -1.79 8.19 23.76
C ALA A 30 -0.46 7.78 23.12
N GLU A 31 -0.50 6.78 22.24
CA GLU A 31 0.62 6.41 21.38
C GLU A 31 0.94 7.65 20.53
N THR A 32 1.96 8.40 20.93
CA THR A 32 2.65 9.30 20.02
C THR A 32 3.01 8.46 18.81
N ALA A 33 2.47 8.81 17.63
CA ALA A 33 2.79 8.13 16.39
C ALA A 33 4.32 7.93 16.33
N ALA A 34 4.77 6.68 16.29
CA ALA A 34 6.20 6.38 16.30
C ALA A 34 6.88 7.21 15.20
N GLU A 35 7.80 8.11 15.56
CA GLU A 35 8.38 9.04 14.59
C GLU A 35 9.25 8.26 13.60
N LEU A 36 8.70 7.98 12.43
CA LEU A 36 9.41 7.39 11.31
C LEU A 36 10.04 8.48 10.46
N ALA A 37 11.27 8.24 9.98
CA ALA A 37 11.90 9.11 9.02
C ALA A 37 11.15 9.03 7.65
N PRO A 38 11.16 10.10 6.84
CA PRO A 38 10.50 10.10 5.52
C PRO A 38 10.85 8.90 4.63
N VAL A 39 12.11 8.45 4.67
CA VAL A 39 12.59 7.31 3.90
C VAL A 39 11.94 5.98 4.32
N ASP A 40 11.69 5.80 5.61
CA ASP A 40 11.06 4.59 6.15
C ASP A 40 9.57 4.57 5.84
N VAL A 41 8.93 5.73 5.89
CA VAL A 41 7.53 5.88 5.49
C VAL A 41 7.36 5.60 3.99
N ALA A 42 8.23 6.14 3.14
CA ALA A 42 8.23 5.84 1.72
C ALA A 42 8.42 4.33 1.45
N ASN A 43 9.31 3.67 2.21
CA ASN A 43 9.48 2.21 2.13
C ASN A 43 8.19 1.45 2.49
N LEU A 44 7.44 1.89 3.50
CA LEU A 44 6.15 1.29 3.85
C LEU A 44 5.13 1.45 2.71
N TYR A 45 5.04 2.63 2.10
CA TYR A 45 4.17 2.85 0.94
C TYR A 45 4.55 1.95 -0.25
N ILE A 46 5.85 1.87 -0.58
CA ILE A 46 6.37 1.03 -1.66
C ILE A 46 5.98 -0.43 -1.44
N LYS A 47 6.29 -0.99 -0.26
CA LYS A 47 5.99 -2.39 0.06
C LYS A 47 4.49 -2.68 0.12
N THR A 48 3.69 -1.72 0.58
CA THR A 48 2.22 -1.81 0.59
C THR A 48 1.64 -1.86 -0.83
N ILE A 49 2.06 -0.97 -1.72
CA ILE A 49 1.39 -0.75 -3.02
C ILE A 49 1.96 -1.66 -4.12
N ILE A 50 3.29 -1.78 -4.18
CA ILE A 50 3.96 -2.55 -5.23
C ILE A 50 3.98 -4.03 -4.84
N ASN A 51 4.51 -4.35 -3.66
CA ASN A 51 4.73 -5.74 -3.24
C ASN A 51 3.54 -6.37 -2.52
N GLN A 52 2.59 -5.57 -2.04
CA GLN A 52 1.46 -6.00 -1.22
C GLN A 52 1.92 -6.85 -0.02
N ASP A 53 2.99 -6.42 0.65
CA ASP A 53 3.51 -7.11 1.83
C ASP A 53 2.57 -6.91 3.02
N GLU A 54 1.98 -8.00 3.52
CA GLU A 54 0.97 -7.96 4.59
C GLU A 54 1.47 -7.25 5.86
N ALA A 55 2.71 -7.50 6.26
CA ALA A 55 3.32 -6.85 7.43
C ALA A 55 3.47 -5.34 7.21
N SER A 56 3.90 -4.91 6.02
CA SER A 56 4.01 -3.51 5.67
C SER A 56 2.66 -2.81 5.57
N VAL A 57 1.61 -3.50 5.08
CA VAL A 57 0.22 -2.98 5.09
C VAL A 57 -0.21 -2.71 6.53
N ALA A 58 -0.04 -3.69 7.42
CA ALA A 58 -0.41 -3.55 8.83
C ALA A 58 0.38 -2.43 9.52
N GLN A 59 1.69 -2.36 9.27
CA GLN A 59 2.56 -1.33 9.85
C GLN A 59 2.21 0.07 9.32
N LEU A 60 1.94 0.22 8.03
CA LEU A 60 1.54 1.50 7.44
C LEU A 60 0.19 1.96 8.00
N ASN A 61 -0.79 1.06 8.09
CA ASN A 61 -2.08 1.41 8.67
C ASN A 61 -1.95 1.82 10.14
N ALA A 62 -1.20 1.08 10.95
CA ALA A 62 -0.96 1.43 12.35
C ALA A 62 -0.29 2.81 12.49
N TYR A 63 0.70 3.09 11.65
CA TYR A 63 1.41 4.37 11.63
C TYR A 63 0.49 5.55 11.25
N LEU A 64 -0.37 5.38 10.24
CA LEU A 64 -1.23 6.44 9.74
C LEU A 64 -2.52 6.63 10.54
N ARG A 65 -3.01 5.59 11.24
CA ARG A 65 -4.33 5.55 11.88
C ARG A 65 -4.62 6.77 12.78
N PRO A 66 -3.71 7.22 13.68
CA PRO A 66 -3.99 8.39 14.52
C PRO A 66 -4.26 9.66 13.70
N THR A 67 -3.46 9.88 12.65
CA THR A 67 -3.58 11.06 11.77
C THR A 67 -4.84 10.98 10.91
N ARG A 68 -5.16 9.80 10.37
CA ARG A 68 -6.35 9.57 9.54
C ARG A 68 -7.64 9.78 10.31
N LEU A 69 -7.73 9.25 11.54
CA LEU A 69 -8.89 9.43 12.40
C LEU A 69 -9.07 10.89 12.84
N ALA A 70 -7.97 11.59 13.18
CA ALA A 70 -8.01 13.03 13.47
C ALA A 70 -8.52 13.85 12.26
N GLY A 71 -8.16 13.43 11.04
CA GLY A 71 -8.64 13.98 9.77
C GLY A 71 -10.02 13.48 9.31
N LYS A 72 -10.75 12.71 10.13
CA LYS A 72 -12.06 12.11 9.79
C LYS A 72 -12.04 11.22 8.53
N GLN A 73 -10.90 10.60 8.24
CA GLN A 73 -10.75 9.60 7.18
C GLN A 73 -10.99 8.18 7.72
N SER A 74 -11.06 7.18 6.82
CA SER A 74 -11.05 5.77 7.22
C SER A 74 -9.81 5.44 8.05
N ALA A 75 -9.96 4.64 9.11
CA ALA A 75 -8.87 4.24 10.00
C ALA A 75 -7.72 3.56 9.24
N GLU A 76 -8.07 2.72 8.28
CA GLU A 76 -7.12 1.97 7.47
C GLU A 76 -6.85 2.73 6.15
N TYR A 77 -5.58 2.76 5.74
CA TYR A 77 -5.16 3.30 4.46
C TYR A 77 -5.35 2.27 3.34
N ALA A 78 -4.95 1.02 3.59
CA ALA A 78 -5.06 -0.08 2.65
C ALA A 78 -5.57 -1.35 3.33
N SER A 79 -6.20 -2.22 2.55
CA SER A 79 -6.67 -3.54 2.99
C SER A 79 -5.90 -4.62 2.24
N TYR A 80 -5.15 -5.45 2.95
CA TYR A 80 -4.38 -6.53 2.33
C TYR A 80 -5.28 -7.50 1.56
N SER A 81 -6.43 -7.86 2.12
CA SER A 81 -7.40 -8.72 1.44
C SER A 81 -7.94 -8.09 0.16
N ASP A 82 -8.22 -6.79 0.15
CA ASP A 82 -8.73 -6.11 -1.04
C ASP A 82 -7.64 -5.97 -2.11
N LEU A 83 -6.39 -5.74 -1.70
CA LEU A 83 -5.24 -5.76 -2.61
C LEU A 83 -5.08 -7.14 -3.27
N LYS A 84 -5.13 -8.23 -2.49
CA LYS A 84 -5.08 -9.60 -3.04
C LYS A 84 -6.27 -9.93 -3.94
N ALA A 85 -7.47 -9.46 -3.58
CA ALA A 85 -8.67 -9.66 -4.38
C ALA A 85 -8.60 -8.90 -5.72
N ALA A 86 -8.05 -7.69 -5.73
CA ALA A 86 -7.81 -6.93 -6.96
C ALA A 86 -6.79 -7.64 -7.86
N ASP A 87 -5.67 -8.11 -7.31
CA ASP A 87 -4.67 -8.89 -8.05
C ASP A 87 -5.26 -10.16 -8.67
N ALA A 88 -6.12 -10.86 -7.95
CA ALA A 88 -6.74 -12.10 -8.42
C ALA A 88 -7.70 -11.85 -9.60
N LYS A 89 -8.35 -10.68 -9.65
CA LYS A 89 -9.25 -10.29 -10.75
C LYS A 89 -8.52 -9.71 -11.95
N PHE A 90 -7.32 -9.13 -11.73
CA PHE A 90 -6.56 -8.43 -12.76
C PHE A 90 -6.34 -9.24 -14.04
N PRO A 91 -5.96 -10.54 -14.02
CA PRO A 91 -5.76 -11.31 -15.25
C PRO A 91 -7.02 -11.38 -16.12
N THR A 92 -8.17 -11.62 -15.51
CA THR A 92 -9.45 -11.75 -16.23
C THR A 92 -9.96 -10.40 -16.72
N GLU A 93 -9.93 -9.36 -15.87
CA GLU A 93 -10.42 -8.03 -16.23
C GLU A 93 -9.53 -7.39 -17.30
N THR A 94 -8.21 -7.37 -17.09
CA THR A 94 -7.25 -6.81 -18.05
C THR A 94 -7.13 -7.69 -19.29
N GLY A 95 -7.18 -9.02 -19.16
CA GLY A 95 -7.21 -9.95 -20.30
C GLY A 95 -8.40 -9.70 -21.22
N LYS A 96 -9.58 -9.41 -20.66
CA LYS A 96 -10.74 -8.98 -21.43
C LYS A 96 -10.50 -7.66 -22.16
N LEU A 97 -9.93 -6.65 -21.49
CA LEU A 97 -9.60 -5.36 -22.12
C LEU A 97 -8.62 -5.53 -23.29
N ILE A 98 -7.61 -6.39 -23.13
CA ILE A 98 -6.67 -6.74 -24.20
C ILE A 98 -7.40 -7.45 -25.34
N ALA A 99 -8.24 -8.44 -25.05
CA ALA A 99 -8.99 -9.18 -26.07
C ALA A 99 -9.96 -8.27 -26.85
N ASP A 100 -10.55 -7.26 -26.20
CA ASP A 100 -11.46 -6.30 -26.83
C ASP A 100 -10.77 -5.39 -27.86
N LEU A 101 -9.43 -5.31 -27.87
CA LEU A 101 -8.66 -4.66 -28.93
C LEU A 101 -8.77 -5.40 -30.28
N PHE A 102 -9.09 -6.69 -30.27
CA PHE A 102 -9.16 -7.54 -31.46
C PHE A 102 -10.58 -7.60 -32.04
N PRO A 103 -10.73 -7.95 -33.34
CA PRO A 103 -12.03 -8.13 -33.97
C PRO A 103 -12.92 -9.12 -33.19
N ALA A 104 -14.22 -8.86 -33.13
CA ALA A 104 -15.18 -9.66 -32.36
C ALA A 104 -15.08 -11.17 -32.63
N ALA A 105 -14.88 -11.56 -33.89
CA ALA A 105 -14.74 -12.96 -34.31
C ALA A 105 -13.51 -13.68 -33.72
N MET A 106 -12.50 -12.95 -33.25
CA MET A 106 -11.26 -13.50 -32.72
C MET A 106 -11.22 -13.54 -31.18
N ARG A 107 -12.05 -12.73 -30.51
CA ARG A 107 -11.92 -12.46 -29.06
C ARG A 107 -11.85 -13.72 -28.23
N ALA A 108 -12.79 -14.64 -28.41
CA ALA A 108 -12.84 -15.89 -27.65
C ALA A 108 -11.55 -16.73 -27.79
N ALA A 109 -10.90 -16.71 -28.96
CA ALA A 109 -9.68 -17.47 -29.21
C ALA A 109 -8.43 -16.80 -28.63
N VAL A 110 -8.40 -15.46 -28.59
CA VAL A 110 -7.25 -14.71 -28.05
C VAL A 110 -7.34 -14.48 -26.53
N THR A 111 -8.54 -14.56 -25.94
CA THR A 111 -8.77 -14.31 -24.50
C THR A 111 -7.81 -15.10 -23.60
N PRO A 112 -7.58 -16.42 -23.75
CA PRO A 112 -6.68 -17.14 -22.86
C PRO A 112 -5.23 -16.61 -22.92
N ALA A 113 -4.75 -16.21 -24.10
CA ALA A 113 -3.42 -15.63 -24.24
C ALA A 113 -3.35 -14.20 -23.69
N ALA A 114 -4.44 -13.44 -23.79
CA ALA A 114 -4.57 -12.11 -23.21
C ALA A 114 -4.59 -12.14 -21.67
N GLU A 115 -5.31 -13.08 -21.07
CA GLU A 115 -5.32 -13.31 -19.62
C GLU A 115 -3.94 -13.76 -19.13
N GLN A 116 -3.25 -14.63 -19.88
CA GLN A 116 -1.88 -15.02 -19.55
C GLN A 116 -0.90 -13.83 -19.60
N LEU A 117 -1.06 -12.94 -20.59
CA LEU A 117 -0.28 -11.70 -20.65
C LEU A 117 -0.52 -10.86 -19.39
N ALA A 118 -1.78 -10.59 -19.04
CA ALA A 118 -2.13 -9.83 -17.85
C ALA A 118 -1.62 -10.49 -16.56
N ALA A 119 -1.69 -11.82 -16.45
CA ALA A 119 -1.16 -12.59 -15.33
C ALA A 119 0.37 -12.42 -15.18
N ASN A 120 1.11 -12.47 -16.28
CA ASN A 120 2.56 -12.29 -16.23
C ASN A 120 2.94 -10.84 -15.90
N VAL A 121 2.16 -9.87 -16.37
CA VAL A 121 2.35 -8.44 -16.07
C VAL A 121 2.16 -8.16 -14.57
N ILE A 122 1.07 -8.63 -13.96
CA ILE A 122 0.87 -8.44 -12.50
C ILE A 122 1.90 -9.20 -11.68
N ALA A 123 2.31 -10.40 -12.10
CA ALA A 123 3.39 -11.14 -11.46
C ALA A 123 4.72 -10.38 -11.54
N ALA A 124 5.05 -9.77 -12.68
CA ALA A 124 6.24 -8.96 -12.86
C ALA A 124 6.22 -7.70 -11.98
N LYS A 125 5.08 -7.02 -11.85
CA LYS A 125 4.89 -5.91 -10.91
C LYS A 125 5.16 -6.35 -9.47
N ASN A 126 4.47 -7.39 -9.02
CA ASN A 126 4.56 -7.82 -7.62
C ASN A 126 5.95 -8.37 -7.27
N GLY A 127 6.66 -8.95 -8.25
CA GLY A 127 8.06 -9.39 -8.14
C GLY A 127 9.10 -8.28 -8.27
N ALA A 128 8.70 -7.02 -8.48
CA ALA A 128 9.62 -5.89 -8.53
C ALA A 128 10.24 -5.65 -7.15
N LEU A 129 11.57 -5.62 -7.08
CA LEU A 129 12.26 -5.35 -5.82
C LEU A 129 12.49 -3.86 -5.69
N CYS A 130 11.69 -3.21 -4.83
CA CYS A 130 11.69 -1.76 -4.66
C CYS A 130 12.21 -1.35 -3.29
N ARG A 131 12.97 -0.25 -3.24
CA ARG A 131 13.45 0.36 -2.01
C ARG A 131 13.59 1.87 -2.15
N ALA A 132 13.18 2.60 -1.12
CA ALA A 132 13.59 3.97 -0.92
C ALA A 132 15.11 4.02 -0.70
N THR A 133 15.75 5.05 -1.23
CA THR A 133 17.21 5.17 -1.27
C THR A 133 17.69 6.38 -0.48
N LYS A 134 17.02 7.53 -0.63
CA LYS A 134 17.43 8.79 -0.01
C LYS A 134 16.25 9.73 0.13
N ALA A 135 16.15 10.40 1.27
CA ALA A 135 15.29 11.56 1.44
C ALA A 135 16.09 12.86 1.23
N ALA A 136 15.50 13.81 0.50
CA ALA A 136 15.96 15.19 0.46
C ALA A 136 15.71 15.87 1.83
N PRO A 137 16.41 16.99 2.13
CA PRO A 137 16.08 17.81 3.29
C PRO A 137 14.60 18.20 3.31
N VAL A 138 14.01 18.26 4.50
CA VAL A 138 12.63 18.70 4.68
C VAL A 138 12.51 20.17 4.28
N THR A 139 11.53 20.46 3.44
CA THR A 139 11.14 21.82 3.07
C THR A 139 9.84 22.18 3.78
N VAL A 140 9.63 23.47 4.04
CA VAL A 140 8.38 23.97 4.65
C VAL A 140 7.78 25.02 3.75
N GLU A 141 6.59 24.77 3.24
CA GLU A 141 5.84 25.69 2.38
C GLU A 141 4.37 25.67 2.78
N ASN A 142 3.76 26.84 2.96
CA ASN A 142 2.35 26.99 3.35
C ASN A 142 1.94 26.17 4.60
N GLY A 143 2.86 26.00 5.55
CA GLY A 143 2.63 25.21 6.78
C GLY A 143 2.73 23.69 6.59
N MET A 144 3.05 23.22 5.38
CA MET A 144 3.32 21.80 5.10
C MET A 144 4.82 21.55 5.13
N GLN A 145 5.23 20.54 5.88
CA GLN A 145 6.55 19.93 5.76
C GLN A 145 6.51 18.89 4.66
N THR A 146 7.46 18.92 3.72
CA THR A 146 7.56 17.95 2.64
C THR A 146 8.99 17.46 2.49
N ALA A 147 9.13 16.14 2.33
CA ALA A 147 10.38 15.48 1.99
C ALA A 147 10.20 14.68 0.70
N ALA A 148 11.03 14.98 -0.30
CA ALA A 148 11.12 14.19 -1.52
C ALA A 148 12.01 12.98 -1.27
N VAL A 149 11.53 11.76 -1.54
CA VAL A 149 12.24 10.51 -1.31
C VAL A 149 12.51 9.81 -2.64
N SER A 150 13.77 9.68 -3.01
CA SER A 150 14.17 8.89 -4.18
C SER A 150 14.04 7.40 -3.88
N PHE A 151 13.53 6.62 -4.83
CA PHE A 151 13.47 5.17 -4.74
C PHE A 151 13.97 4.50 -6.02
N GLU A 152 14.30 3.22 -5.91
CA GLU A 152 14.68 2.37 -7.02
C GLU A 152 13.91 1.05 -6.96
N CYS A 153 13.42 0.60 -8.11
CA CYS A 153 12.79 -0.69 -8.33
C CYS A 153 13.59 -1.49 -9.37
N GLN A 154 13.77 -2.78 -9.14
CA GLN A 154 14.26 -3.73 -10.15
C GLN A 154 13.05 -4.35 -10.86
N VAL A 155 12.70 -3.82 -12.03
CA VAL A 155 11.56 -4.24 -12.85
C VAL A 155 12.01 -5.05 -14.06
N VAL A 156 11.12 -5.80 -14.70
CA VAL A 156 11.46 -6.57 -15.90
C VAL A 156 11.72 -5.61 -17.07
N LYS A 157 12.80 -5.85 -17.82
CA LYS A 157 13.14 -5.06 -19.02
C LYS A 157 12.42 -5.62 -20.24
N VAL A 158 11.24 -5.09 -20.52
CA VAL A 158 10.49 -5.41 -21.74
C VAL A 158 10.87 -4.44 -22.87
N PRO A 159 10.85 -4.89 -24.14
CA PRO A 159 11.17 -4.02 -25.28
C PRO A 159 10.07 -2.98 -25.53
N VAL A 160 8.82 -3.34 -25.28
CA VAL A 160 7.62 -2.50 -25.38
C VAL A 160 6.68 -2.95 -24.27
N ALA A 161 6.11 -1.99 -23.52
CA ALA A 161 5.16 -2.29 -22.45
C ALA A 161 3.90 -3.02 -22.99
N TRP A 162 3.20 -3.75 -22.13
CA TRP A 162 2.17 -4.72 -22.57
C TRP A 162 1.04 -4.05 -23.34
N ALA A 163 0.60 -2.88 -22.88
CA ALA A 163 -0.53 -2.16 -23.47
C ALA A 163 -0.22 -1.71 -24.91
N PRO A 164 0.86 -0.94 -25.17
CA PRO A 164 1.23 -0.60 -26.54
C PRO A 164 1.58 -1.82 -27.40
N ALA A 165 2.22 -2.86 -26.84
CA ALA A 165 2.54 -4.07 -27.58
C ALA A 165 1.27 -4.81 -28.06
N ALA A 166 0.27 -4.96 -27.18
CA ALA A 166 -1.01 -5.57 -27.51
C ALA A 166 -1.79 -4.74 -28.54
N GLN A 167 -1.79 -3.40 -28.42
CA GLN A 167 -2.42 -2.50 -29.39
C GLN A 167 -1.76 -2.59 -30.77
N GLN A 168 -0.42 -2.64 -30.83
CA GLN A 168 0.32 -2.80 -32.08
C GLN A 168 0.00 -4.15 -32.74
N LEU A 169 -0.06 -5.23 -31.95
CA LEU A 169 -0.43 -6.54 -32.45
C LEU A 169 -1.85 -6.56 -33.01
N ALA A 170 -2.83 -5.99 -32.30
CA ALA A 170 -4.21 -5.89 -32.77
C ALA A 170 -4.33 -5.10 -34.08
N LYS A 171 -3.52 -4.04 -34.25
CA LYS A 171 -3.48 -3.21 -35.47
C LYS A 171 -2.76 -3.86 -36.64
N SER A 172 -2.04 -4.97 -36.43
CA SER A 172 -1.24 -5.61 -37.48
C SER A 172 -2.05 -6.36 -38.54
N GLY A 173 -3.34 -6.63 -38.29
CA GLY A 173 -4.17 -7.47 -39.16
C GLY A 173 -3.81 -8.96 -39.08
N CYS A 174 -3.17 -9.40 -38.00
CA CYS A 174 -2.83 -10.81 -37.77
C CYS A 174 -4.06 -11.73 -37.84
N LYS A 175 -3.86 -12.97 -38.30
CA LYS A 175 -4.86 -14.04 -38.16
C LYS A 175 -4.91 -14.53 -36.72
N VAL A 176 -6.00 -15.21 -36.34
CA VAL A 176 -6.23 -15.68 -34.95
C VAL A 176 -5.01 -16.37 -34.36
N GLU A 177 -4.43 -17.34 -35.07
CA GLU A 177 -3.28 -18.13 -34.58
C GLU A 177 -2.04 -17.25 -34.38
N GLN A 178 -1.84 -16.26 -35.25
CA GLN A 178 -0.73 -15.31 -35.18
C GLN A 178 -0.93 -14.30 -34.03
N CYS A 179 -2.15 -13.82 -33.82
CA CYS A 179 -2.47 -12.93 -32.71
C CYS A 179 -2.31 -13.66 -31.36
N THR A 180 -2.79 -14.90 -31.26
CA THR A 180 -2.62 -15.73 -30.06
C THR A 180 -1.13 -15.97 -29.76
N ALA A 181 -0.35 -16.39 -30.76
CA ALA A 181 1.09 -16.59 -30.61
C ALA A 181 1.82 -15.28 -30.28
N GLY A 182 1.39 -14.15 -30.86
CA GLY A 182 1.92 -12.82 -30.58
C GLY A 182 1.70 -12.41 -29.12
N LEU A 183 0.49 -12.58 -28.59
CA LEU A 183 0.18 -12.31 -27.19
C LEU A 183 0.99 -13.20 -26.24
N GLN A 184 1.12 -14.49 -26.55
CA GLN A 184 1.97 -15.42 -25.79
C GLN A 184 3.44 -15.00 -25.81
N LYS A 185 3.95 -14.53 -26.95
CA LYS A 185 5.31 -14.01 -27.07
C LYS A 185 5.52 -12.77 -26.21
N ILE A 186 4.57 -11.83 -26.22
CA ILE A 186 4.61 -10.64 -25.35
C ILE A 186 4.60 -11.10 -23.88
N ALA A 187 3.68 -11.99 -23.50
CA ALA A 187 3.57 -12.53 -22.14
C ALA A 187 4.88 -13.17 -21.65
N ALA A 188 5.58 -13.91 -22.52
CA ALA A 188 6.84 -14.56 -22.17
C ALA A 188 7.97 -13.56 -21.85
N THR A 189 7.92 -12.33 -22.37
CA THR A 189 8.95 -11.32 -22.06
C THR A 189 8.96 -10.94 -20.58
N TYR A 190 7.81 -10.97 -19.90
CA TYR A 190 7.67 -10.63 -18.48
C TYR A 190 8.26 -11.68 -17.54
N THR A 191 8.52 -12.90 -18.02
CA THR A 191 9.08 -13.98 -17.20
C THR A 191 10.53 -14.31 -17.57
N SER A 192 10.95 -13.99 -18.80
CA SER A 192 12.28 -14.38 -19.32
C SER A 192 13.26 -13.22 -19.49
N SER A 193 12.80 -11.97 -19.52
CA SER A 193 13.68 -10.82 -19.76
C SER A 193 14.51 -10.47 -18.52
N PRO A 194 15.72 -9.90 -18.70
CA PRO A 194 16.53 -9.40 -17.59
C PRO A 194 15.80 -8.27 -16.85
N LYS A 195 16.26 -7.97 -15.63
CA LYS A 195 15.76 -6.83 -14.86
C LYS A 195 16.49 -5.53 -15.25
N GLN A 196 15.82 -4.41 -15.03
CA GLN A 196 16.38 -3.05 -15.13
C GLN A 196 15.98 -2.21 -13.92
N ALA A 197 16.78 -1.20 -13.62
CA ALA A 197 16.47 -0.22 -12.59
C ALA A 197 15.48 0.82 -13.12
N TRP A 198 14.32 0.93 -12.47
CA TRP A 198 13.43 2.08 -12.55
C TRP A 198 13.66 2.96 -11.32
N ARG A 199 13.85 4.26 -11.53
CA ARG A 199 14.10 5.24 -10.46
C ARG A 199 13.11 6.37 -10.57
N ALA A 200 12.54 6.76 -9.44
CA ALA A 200 11.58 7.85 -9.35
C ALA A 200 11.67 8.51 -7.96
N VAL A 201 10.85 9.54 -7.76
CA VAL A 201 10.79 10.33 -6.53
C VAL A 201 9.38 10.28 -5.99
N PHE A 202 9.26 9.98 -4.70
CA PHE A 202 8.02 9.90 -3.95
C PHE A 202 8.03 10.96 -2.86
N ALA A 203 7.08 11.88 -2.88
CA ALA A 203 6.96 12.89 -1.83
C ALA A 203 6.18 12.34 -0.64
N VAL A 204 6.59 12.68 0.58
CA VAL A 204 5.77 12.54 1.79
C VAL A 204 5.67 13.89 2.48
N SER A 205 4.51 14.18 3.06
CA SER A 205 4.24 15.47 3.70
C SER A 205 3.52 15.31 5.03
N ARG A 206 3.65 16.31 5.92
CA ARG A 206 2.90 16.44 7.18
C ARG A 206 2.70 17.91 7.54
N GLU A 207 1.62 18.25 8.24
CA GLU A 207 1.38 19.64 8.69
C GLU A 207 2.17 19.96 9.96
N LYS A 208 2.27 18.98 10.88
CA LYS A 208 2.87 19.16 12.21
C LYS A 208 3.83 18.03 12.51
N ASN A 209 4.83 18.29 13.35
CA ASN A 209 5.77 17.25 13.80
C ASN A 209 5.08 16.09 14.54
N SER A 210 3.92 16.36 15.15
CA SER A 210 3.10 15.35 15.84
C SER A 210 2.27 14.48 14.89
N GLU A 211 2.25 14.78 13.59
CA GLU A 211 1.49 14.02 12.60
C GLU A 211 2.39 13.06 11.81
N ALA A 212 1.77 12.00 11.30
CA ALA A 212 2.44 11.06 10.43
C ALA A 212 2.80 11.70 9.09
N TRP A 213 3.97 11.36 8.55
CA TRP A 213 4.26 11.59 7.14
C TRP A 213 3.27 10.81 6.28
N ARG A 214 2.64 11.48 5.32
CA ARG A 214 1.63 10.88 4.44
C ARG A 214 1.85 11.24 2.98
N ASN A 215 1.33 10.42 2.10
CA ASN A 215 1.09 10.77 0.72
C ASN A 215 -0.33 10.28 0.38
N ASP A 216 -1.24 11.23 0.23
CA ASP A 216 -2.65 10.95 -0.01
C ASP A 216 -2.91 10.41 -1.44
N PHE A 217 -1.94 10.56 -2.34
CA PHE A 217 -2.00 10.17 -3.75
C PHE A 217 -0.85 9.23 -4.14
N ALA A 218 -0.44 8.36 -3.21
CA ALA A 218 0.76 7.55 -3.41
C ALA A 218 0.71 6.66 -4.67
N ARG A 219 -0.50 6.30 -5.12
CA ARG A 219 -0.70 5.54 -6.35
C ARG A 219 -0.27 6.28 -7.61
N GLU A 220 -0.36 7.61 -7.66
CA GLU A 220 0.05 8.38 -8.85
C GLU A 220 1.52 8.14 -9.21
N THR A 221 2.40 8.06 -8.21
CA THR A 221 3.82 7.76 -8.42
C THR A 221 4.07 6.29 -8.74
N PHE A 222 3.35 5.36 -8.10
CA PHE A 222 3.64 3.93 -8.24
C PHE A 222 2.94 3.28 -9.43
N ASP A 223 1.85 3.85 -9.94
CA ASP A 223 1.17 3.37 -11.15
C ASP A 223 2.02 3.65 -12.41
N GLU A 224 2.99 4.57 -12.36
CA GLU A 224 3.99 4.71 -13.43
C GLU A 224 4.74 3.39 -13.71
N ILE A 225 4.80 2.44 -12.76
CA ILE A 225 5.41 1.11 -12.99
C ILE A 225 4.81 0.39 -14.20
N TRP A 226 3.53 0.65 -14.52
CA TRP A 226 2.81 0.09 -15.65
C TRP A 226 3.25 0.66 -17.01
N GLU A 227 4.05 1.72 -17.02
CA GLU A 227 4.67 2.24 -18.25
C GLU A 227 6.00 1.53 -18.53
N TYR A 228 6.61 0.94 -17.50
CA TYR A 228 7.86 0.17 -17.59
C TYR A 228 7.64 -1.34 -17.76
N LEU A 229 6.46 -1.81 -17.38
CA LEU A 229 5.96 -3.17 -17.59
C LEU A 229 4.92 -3.12 -18.68
#